data_AF-A0A8S3UY34-F1
#
_entry.id   AF-A0A8S3UY34-F1
#
_cell.length_a   1.000
_cell.length_b   1.000
_cell.length_c   1.000
_cell.angle_alpha   90.00
_cell.angle_beta   90.00
_cell.angle_gamma   90.00
#
_symmetry.space_group_name_H-M   'P 1'
#
loop_
_entity.id
_entity.type
_entity.pdbx_description
1 polymer ?
#
loop_
_entity_poly.entity_id
_entity_poly.type
_entity_poly.pdbx_seq_one_letter_code
_entity_poly.pdbx_strand_id
1 'polypeptide(L)'
;MQVAEKEVLKDVISNHSDHYPVRCEVKIGIPKRGTNQNNKFQQIQPTIKWDKVDQDLYLAIINGQVDTIAESPAETAEDADLLISKMHQMLTKAATESSSKKSKYKAKPKLKVWTPIIKSSLKEMRKCYEWSRNGNPPTQLSKDRHTKEFKKQVKVDRERDREKQARTRDRMKGYKLQPQMSVTIHIQPKPTKNICEPEQYQLGKDPMPNVTKSTHLGIIRTPSMRQNIESNNEENVKKARRSAYALFGSRFHGENGLDPESLIHLYKTYISPVLPFTGWSF
;
A
#
# COMPACT_ATOMS: atom_id res chain seq x y z
N MET A 1 -2.10 -8.34 -52.81
CA MET A 1 -1.89 -8.44 -51.34
C MET A 1 -0.67 -7.62 -51.00
N GLN A 2 -0.84 -6.49 -50.31
CA GLN A 2 0.29 -5.67 -49.85
C GLN A 2 0.55 -6.01 -48.38
N VAL A 3 1.73 -6.57 -48.11
CA VAL A 3 2.24 -6.76 -46.75
C VAL A 3 2.92 -5.46 -46.37
N ALA A 4 2.28 -4.68 -45.50
CA ALA A 4 2.90 -3.50 -44.91
C ALA A 4 3.73 -3.95 -43.70
N GLU A 5 5.05 -4.08 -43.89
CA GLU A 5 5.99 -4.17 -42.77
C GLU A 5 6.11 -2.79 -42.14
N LYS A 6 5.57 -2.66 -40.93
CA LYS A 6 5.67 -1.44 -40.13
C LYS A 6 6.72 -1.70 -39.05
N GLU A 7 7.95 -1.24 -39.28
CA GLU A 7 8.94 -1.12 -38.21
C GLU A 7 8.44 -0.11 -37.17
N VAL A 8 8.08 -0.60 -35.98
CA VAL A 8 7.63 0.23 -34.85
C VAL A 8 8.50 -0.09 -33.65
N LEU A 9 9.79 0.23 -33.73
CA LEU A 9 10.71 0.20 -32.58
C LEU A 9 11.71 1.36 -32.70
N LYS A 10 11.26 2.59 -32.43
CA LYS A 10 12.19 3.70 -32.12
C LYS A 10 11.91 4.43 -30.80
N ASP A 11 10.72 4.27 -30.19
CA ASP A 11 10.37 5.01 -28.97
C ASP A 11 9.85 4.10 -27.84
N VAL A 12 10.67 3.15 -27.38
CA VAL A 12 10.40 2.46 -26.11
C VAL A 12 11.01 3.27 -24.99
N ILE A 13 10.16 3.93 -24.19
CA ILE A 13 10.56 4.62 -22.95
C ILE A 13 11.28 3.61 -22.06
N SER A 14 12.48 3.95 -21.56
CA SER A 14 13.25 3.10 -20.65
C SER A 14 12.44 2.84 -19.38
N ASN A 15 11.81 1.67 -19.30
CA ASN A 15 11.09 1.26 -18.12
C ASN A 15 12.11 0.86 -17.05
N HIS A 16 12.19 1.63 -15.97
CA HIS A 16 13.09 1.38 -14.83
C HIS A 16 12.49 0.45 -13.76
N SER A 17 11.39 -0.26 -14.06
CA SER A 17 10.88 -1.31 -13.17
C SER A 17 11.53 -2.65 -13.49
N ASP A 18 11.90 -3.44 -12.48
CA ASP A 18 12.42 -4.82 -12.58
C ASP A 18 11.41 -5.84 -13.17
N HIS A 19 10.41 -5.36 -13.91
CA HIS A 19 9.34 -6.14 -14.52
C HIS A 19 9.38 -5.85 -16.02
N TYR A 20 9.82 -6.83 -16.81
CA TYR A 20 9.71 -6.76 -18.27
C TYR A 20 8.35 -7.34 -18.67
N PRO A 21 7.45 -6.54 -19.26
CA PRO A 21 6.16 -7.05 -19.73
C PRO A 21 6.41 -8.05 -20.87
N VAL A 22 5.75 -9.21 -20.79
CA VAL A 22 5.76 -10.17 -21.90
C VAL A 22 4.68 -9.77 -22.87
N ARG A 23 5.07 -9.45 -24.12
CA ARG A 23 4.13 -9.19 -25.20
C ARG A 23 3.84 -10.49 -25.93
N CYS A 24 2.68 -11.09 -25.66
CA CYS A 24 2.13 -12.16 -26.49
C CYS A 24 1.16 -11.53 -27.51
N GLU A 25 1.41 -11.73 -28.80
CA GLU A 25 0.51 -11.28 -29.86
C GLU A 25 -0.22 -12.50 -30.43
N VAL A 26 -1.54 -12.54 -30.24
CA VAL A 26 -2.38 -13.66 -30.67
C VAL A 26 -3.25 -13.16 -31.80
N LYS A 27 -3.04 -13.72 -32.99
CA LYS A 27 -3.84 -13.39 -34.16
C LYS A 27 -5.05 -14.32 -34.19
N ILE A 28 -6.15 -13.89 -33.58
CA ILE A 28 -7.43 -14.61 -33.67
C ILE A 28 -8.10 -14.21 -34.97
N GLY A 29 -8.23 -15.17 -35.89
CA GLY A 29 -8.94 -14.98 -37.16
C GLY A 29 -10.45 -14.97 -36.96
N ILE A 30 -11.02 -13.90 -36.41
CA ILE A 30 -12.47 -13.77 -36.31
C ILE A 30 -13.02 -13.44 -37.72
N PRO A 31 -13.88 -14.28 -38.32
CA PRO A 31 -14.49 -13.97 -39.60
C PRO A 31 -15.29 -12.66 -39.47
N LYS A 32 -15.00 -11.69 -40.34
CA LYS A 32 -15.61 -10.35 -40.34
C LYS A 32 -17.14 -10.44 -40.48
N ARG A 33 -17.88 -10.53 -39.38
CA ARG A 33 -19.27 -10.06 -39.34
C ARG A 33 -19.23 -8.55 -39.14
N GLY A 34 -19.67 -7.83 -40.17
CA GLY A 34 -19.57 -6.39 -40.25
C GLY A 34 -20.31 -5.70 -39.11
N THR A 35 -19.56 -5.09 -38.20
CA THR A 35 -20.07 -4.03 -37.33
C THR A 35 -18.90 -3.14 -36.91
N ASN A 36 -19.05 -1.84 -37.21
CA ASN A 36 -18.18 -0.75 -36.80
C ASN A 36 -18.20 -0.58 -35.27
N GLN A 37 -17.40 -1.37 -34.55
CA GLN A 37 -17.11 -1.09 -33.15
C GLN A 37 -15.61 -0.96 -32.96
N ASN A 38 -15.21 0.19 -32.41
CA ASN A 38 -13.88 0.46 -31.85
C ASN A 38 -13.64 -0.48 -30.65
N ASN A 39 -13.47 -1.77 -30.92
CA ASN A 39 -13.05 -2.72 -29.92
C ASN A 39 -11.58 -2.46 -29.65
N LYS A 40 -11.32 -1.69 -28.58
CA LYS A 40 -10.02 -1.66 -27.92
C LYS A 40 -9.71 -3.09 -27.50
N PHE A 41 -8.90 -3.79 -28.29
CA PHE A 41 -8.31 -5.06 -27.88
C PHE A 41 -7.67 -4.86 -26.49
N GLN A 42 -8.20 -5.56 -25.48
CA GLN A 42 -7.61 -5.51 -24.15
C GLN A 42 -6.27 -6.23 -24.23
N GLN A 43 -5.19 -5.45 -24.18
CA GLN A 43 -3.85 -5.98 -24.21
C GLN A 43 -3.57 -6.66 -22.87
N ILE A 44 -3.48 -7.99 -22.87
CA ILE A 44 -3.12 -8.75 -21.68
C ILE A 44 -1.59 -8.70 -21.56
N GLN A 45 -1.09 -7.93 -20.60
CA GLN A 45 0.32 -7.90 -20.27
C GLN A 45 0.53 -8.56 -18.90
N PRO A 46 0.84 -9.87 -18.84
CA PRO A 46 1.26 -10.45 -17.58
C PRO A 46 2.59 -9.83 -17.17
N THR A 47 2.64 -9.26 -15.96
CA THR A 47 3.87 -8.72 -15.39
C THR A 47 4.65 -9.84 -14.71
N ILE A 48 5.73 -10.29 -15.35
CA ILE A 48 6.58 -11.38 -14.84
C ILE A 48 7.84 -10.79 -14.23
N LYS A 49 8.22 -11.30 -13.05
CA LYS A 49 9.46 -10.93 -12.36
C LYS A 49 10.57 -11.90 -12.79
N TRP A 50 11.26 -11.58 -13.88
CA TRP A 50 12.27 -12.47 -14.48
C TRP A 50 13.39 -12.85 -13.51
N ASP A 51 13.79 -11.98 -12.58
CA ASP A 51 14.77 -12.30 -11.53
C ASP A 51 14.38 -13.47 -10.60
N LYS A 52 13.11 -13.89 -10.66
CA LYS A 52 12.55 -14.96 -9.83
C LYS A 52 12.10 -16.18 -10.65
N VAL A 53 12.27 -16.13 -11.96
CA VAL A 53 11.78 -17.13 -12.91
C VAL A 53 12.96 -17.66 -13.70
N ASP A 54 13.07 -18.98 -13.77
CA ASP A 54 13.96 -19.65 -14.71
C ASP A 54 13.38 -19.47 -16.12
N GLN A 55 14.06 -18.66 -16.93
CA GLN A 55 13.57 -18.23 -18.24
C GLN A 55 13.45 -19.41 -19.21
N ASP A 56 14.41 -20.34 -19.21
CA ASP A 56 14.44 -21.46 -20.14
C ASP A 56 13.32 -22.45 -19.82
N LEU A 57 13.12 -22.74 -18.53
CA LEU A 57 12.01 -23.57 -18.07
C LEU A 57 10.65 -22.94 -18.37
N TYR A 58 10.52 -21.62 -18.18
CA TYR A 58 9.29 -20.88 -18.50
C TYR A 58 8.95 -20.99 -19.99
N LEU A 59 9.93 -20.78 -20.87
CA LEU A 59 9.75 -20.89 -22.33
C LEU A 59 9.41 -22.33 -22.75
N ALA A 60 10.05 -23.33 -22.13
CA ALA A 60 9.74 -24.74 -22.42
C ALA A 60 8.29 -25.10 -22.07
N ILE A 61 7.77 -24.64 -20.92
CA ILE A 61 6.38 -24.87 -20.51
C ILE A 61 5.40 -24.19 -21.45
N ILE A 62 5.69 -22.95 -21.87
CA ILE A 62 4.83 -22.22 -22.81
C ILE A 62 4.82 -22.90 -24.17
N ASN A 63 6.00 -23.19 -24.73
CA ASN A 63 6.08 -23.81 -26.06
C ASN A 63 5.35 -25.16 -26.09
N GLY A 64 5.38 -25.94 -24.99
CA GLY A 64 4.62 -27.18 -24.88
C GLY A 64 3.10 -27.03 -24.77
N GLN A 65 2.58 -25.83 -24.46
CA GLN A 65 1.13 -25.58 -24.27
C GLN A 65 0.54 -24.64 -25.32
N VAL A 66 1.36 -23.88 -26.04
CA VAL A 66 0.92 -22.94 -27.08
C VAL A 66 0.26 -23.67 -28.24
N ASP A 67 0.80 -24.82 -28.66
CA ASP A 67 0.23 -25.59 -29.77
C ASP A 67 -1.21 -26.04 -29.46
N THR A 68 -1.48 -26.46 -28.22
CA THR A 68 -2.83 -26.85 -27.77
C THR A 68 -3.83 -25.68 -27.81
N ILE A 69 -3.37 -24.45 -27.59
CA ILE A 69 -4.21 -23.26 -27.66
C ILE A 69 -4.41 -22.83 -29.13
N ALA A 70 -3.37 -22.94 -29.96
CA ALA A 70 -3.42 -22.58 -31.37
C ALA A 70 -4.38 -23.48 -32.17
N GLU A 71 -4.53 -24.75 -31.78
CA GLU A 71 -5.45 -25.71 -32.40
C GLU A 71 -6.93 -25.49 -32.03
N SER A 72 -7.22 -24.68 -31.01
CA SER A 72 -8.60 -24.41 -30.59
C SER A 72 -9.23 -23.31 -31.47
N PRO A 73 -10.21 -23.62 -32.35
CA PRO A 73 -10.84 -22.61 -33.19
C PRO A 73 -11.69 -21.65 -32.33
N ALA A 74 -11.56 -20.35 -32.61
CA ALA A 74 -12.36 -19.30 -31.99
C ALA A 74 -13.39 -18.79 -32.99
N GLU A 75 -14.55 -19.45 -33.03
CA GLU A 75 -15.61 -19.07 -33.98
C GLU A 75 -16.52 -17.97 -33.44
N THR A 76 -16.68 -17.91 -32.12
CA THR A 76 -17.50 -16.92 -31.43
C THR A 76 -16.67 -15.98 -30.54
N ALA A 77 -17.29 -14.85 -30.12
CA ALA A 77 -16.66 -13.94 -29.16
C ALA A 77 -16.45 -14.60 -27.78
N GLU A 78 -17.36 -15.48 -27.37
CA GLU A 78 -17.24 -16.25 -26.12
C GLU A 78 -16.06 -17.21 -26.16
N ASP A 79 -15.79 -17.83 -27.32
CA ASP A 79 -14.62 -18.69 -27.52
C ASP A 79 -13.31 -17.90 -27.43
N ALA A 80 -13.30 -16.67 -27.97
CA ALA A 80 -12.15 -15.77 -27.88
C ALA A 80 -11.84 -15.38 -26.42
N ASP A 81 -12.85 -15.04 -25.63
CA ASP A 81 -12.70 -14.74 -24.21
C ASP A 81 -12.23 -15.97 -23.41
N LEU A 82 -12.75 -17.17 -23.74
CA LEU A 82 -12.33 -18.42 -23.13
C LEU A 82 -10.86 -18.73 -23.45
N LEU A 83 -10.41 -18.50 -24.69
CA LEU A 83 -9.02 -18.67 -25.10
C LEU A 83 -8.09 -17.68 -24.40
N ILE A 84 -8.50 -16.42 -24.31
CA ILE A 84 -7.82 -15.39 -23.54
C ILE A 84 -7.62 -15.82 -22.08
N SER A 85 -8.68 -16.34 -21.44
CA SER A 85 -8.62 -16.82 -20.06
C SER A 85 -7.68 -18.03 -19.93
N LYS A 86 -7.76 -18.99 -20.86
CA LYS A 86 -6.85 -20.16 -20.90
C LYS A 86 -5.39 -19.73 -21.05
N MET A 87 -5.11 -18.78 -21.94
CA MET A 87 -3.77 -18.21 -22.10
C MET A 87 -3.27 -17.52 -20.84
N HIS A 88 -4.12 -16.75 -20.16
CA HIS A 88 -3.74 -16.11 -18.90
C HIS A 88 -3.41 -17.14 -17.81
N GLN A 89 -4.21 -18.20 -17.70
CA GLN A 89 -3.95 -19.32 -16.77
C GLN A 89 -2.65 -20.05 -17.12
N MET A 90 -2.40 -20.31 -18.40
CA MET A 90 -1.18 -20.93 -18.92
C MET A 90 0.06 -20.11 -18.52
N LEU A 91 0.07 -18.81 -18.82
CA LEU A 91 1.18 -17.91 -18.50
C LEU A 91 1.41 -17.81 -16.98
N THR A 92 0.34 -17.76 -16.18
CA THR A 92 0.42 -17.73 -14.72
C THR A 92 0.97 -19.04 -14.14
N LYS A 93 0.52 -20.19 -14.67
CA LYS A 93 0.98 -21.52 -14.26
C LYS A 93 2.46 -21.71 -14.61
N ALA A 94 2.84 -21.37 -15.85
CA ALA A 94 4.23 -21.38 -16.28
C ALA A 94 5.11 -20.54 -15.36
N ALA A 95 4.71 -19.29 -15.04
CA ALA A 95 5.48 -18.41 -14.16
C ALA A 95 5.61 -18.95 -12.72
N THR A 96 4.59 -19.69 -12.25
CA THR A 96 4.60 -20.30 -10.92
C THR A 96 5.50 -21.54 -10.88
N GLU A 97 5.46 -22.38 -11.91
CA GLU A 97 6.26 -23.61 -12.01
C GLU A 97 7.73 -23.33 -12.31
N SER A 98 8.01 -22.33 -13.15
CA SER A 98 9.36 -21.90 -13.50
C SER A 98 10.00 -21.02 -12.43
N SER A 99 9.27 -20.60 -11.40
CA SER A 99 9.89 -19.85 -10.32
C SER A 99 10.86 -20.76 -9.55
N SER A 100 12.17 -20.52 -9.74
CA SER A 100 13.29 -21.23 -9.08
C SER A 100 13.22 -21.24 -7.56
N LYS A 101 12.32 -20.41 -7.00
CA LYS A 101 11.95 -20.39 -5.60
C LYS A 101 10.48 -20.80 -5.48
N LYS A 102 10.22 -22.12 -5.49
CA LYS A 102 9.47 -22.72 -4.36
C LYS A 102 10.22 -22.30 -3.10
N SER A 103 9.96 -21.07 -2.70
CA SER A 103 10.37 -20.52 -1.45
C SER A 103 9.79 -21.48 -0.44
N LYS A 104 10.66 -22.35 0.06
CA LYS A 104 10.76 -22.58 1.49
C LYS A 104 10.83 -21.18 2.11
N TYR A 105 9.71 -20.46 2.18
CA TYR A 105 9.48 -19.46 3.18
C TYR A 105 9.43 -20.28 4.48
N LYS A 106 10.60 -20.74 4.95
CA LYS A 106 10.86 -20.73 6.37
C LYS A 106 10.58 -19.28 6.71
N ALA A 107 9.38 -19.02 7.25
CA ALA A 107 8.98 -17.70 7.69
C ALA A 107 10.21 -17.09 8.34
N LYS A 108 10.68 -15.94 7.83
CA LYS A 108 11.89 -15.28 8.35
C LYS A 108 11.83 -15.44 9.87
N PRO A 109 12.79 -16.12 10.53
CA PRO A 109 12.66 -16.45 11.93
C PRO A 109 12.31 -15.14 12.63
N LYS A 110 11.10 -15.09 13.23
CA LYS A 110 10.58 -13.85 13.84
C LYS A 110 11.73 -13.30 14.65
N LEU A 111 12.26 -12.13 14.26
CA LEU A 111 13.33 -11.46 14.99
C LEU A 111 12.88 -11.47 16.45
N LYS A 112 13.54 -12.29 17.28
CA LYS A 112 13.25 -12.35 18.71
C LYS A 112 13.86 -11.08 19.30
N VAL A 113 13.18 -9.94 19.07
CA VAL A 113 13.54 -8.62 19.61
C VAL A 113 13.64 -8.68 21.14
N TRP A 114 13.01 -9.68 21.76
CA TRP A 114 13.07 -9.96 23.18
C TRP A 114 14.16 -10.97 23.53
N THR A 115 15.42 -10.51 23.48
CA THR A 115 16.53 -11.29 24.05
C THR A 115 16.32 -11.47 25.56
N PRO A 116 16.89 -12.53 26.18
CA PRO A 116 16.85 -12.71 27.63
C PRO A 116 17.37 -11.48 28.38
N ILE A 117 18.38 -10.81 27.82
CA ILE A 117 19.00 -9.58 28.32
C ILE A 117 17.98 -8.44 28.36
N ILE A 118 17.27 -8.17 27.25
CA ILE A 118 16.24 -7.12 27.22
C ILE A 118 15.11 -7.43 28.21
N LYS A 119 14.73 -8.71 28.35
CA LYS A 119 13.73 -9.13 29.34
C LYS A 119 14.21 -8.94 30.78
N SER A 120 15.46 -9.26 31.11
CA SER A 120 16.02 -9.06 32.45
C SER A 120 16.16 -7.58 32.78
N SER A 121 16.69 -6.76 31.85
CA SER A 121 16.85 -5.31 32.05
C SER A 121 15.50 -4.60 32.22
N LEU A 122 14.47 -4.97 31.46
CA LEU A 122 13.11 -4.43 31.67
C LEU A 122 12.50 -4.89 33.01
N LYS A 123 12.83 -6.11 33.47
CA LYS A 123 12.39 -6.60 34.78
C LYS A 123 13.07 -5.85 35.92
N GLU A 124 14.36 -5.53 35.79
CA GLU A 124 15.10 -4.68 36.74
C GLU A 124 14.59 -3.24 36.75
N MET A 125 14.44 -2.61 35.59
CA MET A 125 13.87 -1.26 35.51
C MET A 125 12.49 -1.16 36.18
N ARG A 126 11.63 -2.16 35.99
CA ARG A 126 10.31 -2.19 36.64
C ARG A 126 10.40 -2.31 38.17
N LYS A 127 11.40 -3.02 38.71
CA LYS A 127 11.64 -3.07 40.16
C LYS A 127 12.00 -1.69 40.70
N CYS A 128 12.82 -0.92 39.98
CA CYS A 128 13.18 0.44 40.38
C CYS A 128 11.99 1.41 40.32
N TYR A 129 11.10 1.26 39.33
CA TYR A 129 9.90 2.09 39.19
C TYR A 129 8.79 1.76 40.19
N GLU A 130 8.70 0.53 40.72
CA GLU A 130 7.72 0.19 41.77
C GLU A 130 8.03 0.90 43.11
N TRP A 131 9.26 1.37 43.31
CA TRP A 131 9.70 1.99 44.57
C TRP A 131 9.27 3.46 44.70
N SER A 132 9.09 4.19 43.59
CA SER A 132 8.83 5.64 43.66
C SER A 132 7.38 6.03 43.95
N ARG A 133 6.43 5.09 43.93
CA ARG A 133 5.00 5.42 44.04
C ARG A 133 4.38 5.32 45.42
N ASN A 134 4.83 4.41 46.28
CA ASN A 134 4.25 4.23 47.61
C ASN A 134 5.33 3.67 48.54
N GLY A 135 5.84 4.48 49.47
CA GLY A 135 6.98 4.17 50.33
C GLY A 135 6.80 3.06 51.37
N ASN A 136 6.15 1.94 51.04
CA ASN A 136 6.14 0.72 51.86
C ASN A 136 6.16 -0.53 50.95
N PRO A 137 7.05 -1.50 51.20
CA PRO A 137 7.10 -2.74 50.44
C PRO A 137 5.85 -3.59 50.74
N PRO A 138 5.06 -3.97 49.73
CA PRO A 138 3.92 -4.85 49.94
C PRO A 138 4.39 -6.28 50.21
N THR A 139 3.86 -6.89 51.26
CA THR A 139 4.05 -8.29 51.64
C THR A 139 3.70 -9.20 50.45
N GLN A 140 4.65 -10.03 50.02
CA GLN A 140 4.63 -10.76 48.73
C GLN A 140 3.38 -11.63 48.48
N LEU A 141 2.64 -12.02 49.52
CA LEU A 141 1.48 -12.91 49.41
C LEU A 141 0.15 -12.23 49.03
N SER A 142 0.01 -10.90 49.19
CA SER A 142 -1.25 -10.20 48.86
C SER A 142 -1.33 -9.71 47.40
N LYS A 143 -0.18 -9.60 46.71
CA LYS A 143 -0.08 -9.10 45.32
C LYS A 143 -0.69 -10.04 44.27
N ASP A 144 -0.62 -11.36 44.45
CA ASP A 144 -1.00 -12.31 43.38
C ASP A 144 -2.51 -12.59 43.28
N ARG A 145 -3.25 -12.52 44.39
CA ARG A 145 -4.72 -12.63 44.36
C ARG A 145 -5.37 -11.35 43.84
N HIS A 146 -4.95 -10.19 44.34
CA HIS A 146 -5.48 -8.90 43.90
C HIS A 146 -5.20 -8.59 42.43
N THR A 147 -4.03 -8.99 41.89
CA THR A 147 -3.72 -8.73 40.47
C THR A 147 -4.50 -9.63 39.51
N LYS A 148 -4.87 -10.85 39.90
CA LYS A 148 -5.72 -11.72 39.06
C LYS A 148 -7.17 -11.23 39.02
N GLU A 149 -7.73 -10.87 40.16
CA GLU A 149 -9.09 -10.31 40.24
C GLU A 149 -9.18 -8.96 39.55
N PHE A 150 -8.20 -8.08 39.75
CA PHE A 150 -8.13 -6.79 39.05
C PHE A 150 -8.03 -6.97 37.53
N LYS A 151 -7.19 -7.90 37.04
CA LYS A 151 -7.11 -8.20 35.60
C LYS A 151 -8.42 -8.76 35.04
N LYS A 152 -9.13 -9.59 35.82
CA LYS A 152 -10.45 -10.11 35.45
C LYS A 152 -11.47 -8.98 35.36
N GLN A 153 -11.47 -8.07 36.34
CA GLN A 153 -12.34 -6.90 36.36
C GLN A 153 -12.09 -5.98 35.16
N VAL A 154 -10.83 -5.63 34.88
CA VAL A 154 -10.45 -4.82 33.71
C VAL A 154 -10.90 -5.48 32.39
N LYS A 155 -10.84 -6.82 32.30
CA LYS A 155 -11.32 -7.53 31.10
C LYS A 155 -12.84 -7.41 30.96
N VAL A 156 -13.60 -7.60 32.04
CA VAL A 156 -15.06 -7.45 32.07
C VAL A 156 -15.46 -6.02 31.72
N ASP A 157 -14.78 -5.01 32.27
CA ASP A 157 -15.08 -3.60 31.98
C ASP A 157 -14.82 -3.27 30.50
N ARG A 158 -13.72 -3.79 29.93
CA ARG A 158 -13.44 -3.63 28.48
C ARG A 158 -14.48 -4.32 27.59
N GLU A 159 -14.98 -5.49 27.99
CA GLU A 159 -16.06 -6.17 27.25
C GLU A 159 -17.37 -5.38 27.33
N ARG A 160 -17.70 -4.86 28.52
CA ARG A 160 -18.86 -3.99 28.73
C ARG A 160 -18.77 -2.71 27.90
N ASP A 161 -17.59 -2.09 27.81
CA ASP A 161 -17.37 -0.90 26.99
C ASP A 161 -17.49 -1.21 25.49
N ARG A 162 -16.98 -2.36 25.03
CA ARG A 162 -17.16 -2.82 23.64
C ARG A 162 -18.63 -3.06 23.32
N GLU A 163 -19.39 -3.68 24.20
CA GLU A 163 -20.82 -3.87 24.01
C GLU A 163 -21.59 -2.54 23.99
N LYS A 164 -21.26 -1.60 24.88
CA LYS A 164 -21.85 -0.25 24.85
C LYS A 164 -21.55 0.46 23.52
N GLN A 165 -20.31 0.38 23.03
CA GLN A 165 -19.93 0.95 21.75
C GLN A 165 -20.63 0.26 20.58
N ALA A 166 -20.76 -1.07 20.59
CA ALA A 166 -21.47 -1.84 19.58
C ALA A 166 -22.97 -1.49 19.55
N ARG A 167 -23.63 -1.43 20.71
CA ARG A 167 -25.04 -1.00 20.81
C ARG A 167 -25.22 0.44 20.34
N THR A 168 -24.28 1.33 20.64
CA THR A 168 -24.31 2.71 20.13
C THR A 168 -24.14 2.73 18.61
N ARG A 169 -23.26 1.89 18.06
CA ARG A 169 -23.02 1.74 16.61
C ARG A 169 -24.23 1.16 15.87
N ASP A 170 -24.92 0.16 16.43
CA ASP A 170 -26.15 -0.40 15.86
C ASP A 170 -27.32 0.60 15.92
N ARG A 171 -27.35 1.46 16.95
CA ARG A 171 -28.29 2.59 17.04
C ARG A 171 -27.95 3.71 16.04
N MET A 172 -26.74 3.73 15.47
CA MET A 172 -26.30 4.65 14.42
C MET A 172 -26.58 4.13 13.00
N LYS A 173 -27.68 3.40 12.76
CA LYS A 173 -28.21 3.16 11.40
C LYS A 173 -28.67 4.43 10.65
N GLY A 174 -28.50 5.61 11.24
CA GLY A 174 -28.67 6.91 10.59
C GLY A 174 -27.43 7.79 10.76
N TYR A 175 -26.31 7.41 10.13
CA TYR A 175 -25.15 8.31 10.06
C TYR A 175 -25.59 9.63 9.42
N LYS A 176 -25.52 10.71 10.20
CA LYS A 176 -25.68 12.05 9.65
C LYS A 176 -24.41 12.36 8.87
N LEU A 177 -24.57 12.58 7.57
CA LEU A 177 -23.51 13.15 6.75
C LEU A 177 -23.12 14.51 7.35
N GLN A 178 -21.85 14.88 7.20
CA GLN A 178 -21.34 16.19 7.61
C GLN A 178 -20.97 16.95 6.34
N PRO A 179 -21.92 17.69 5.73
CA PRO A 179 -21.66 18.46 4.52
C PRO A 179 -20.52 19.44 4.71
N GLN A 180 -20.39 20.06 5.89
CA GLN A 180 -19.30 21.00 6.18
C GLN A 180 -17.88 20.39 6.12
N MET A 181 -17.76 19.08 6.28
CA MET A 181 -16.48 18.35 6.17
C MET A 181 -16.26 17.77 4.76
N SER A 182 -17.31 17.78 3.95
CA SER A 182 -17.30 17.20 2.61
C SER A 182 -17.01 18.32 1.63
N VAL A 183 -15.94 18.20 0.85
CA VAL A 183 -15.49 19.26 -0.06
C VAL A 183 -15.24 18.69 -1.44
N THR A 184 -15.43 19.51 -2.47
CA THR A 184 -15.16 19.12 -3.86
C THR A 184 -13.86 19.77 -4.34
N ILE A 185 -13.04 18.95 -5.01
CA ILE A 185 -11.81 19.41 -5.68
C ILE A 185 -11.85 18.93 -7.12
N HIS A 186 -11.71 19.86 -8.04
CA HIS A 186 -11.57 19.57 -9.46
C HIS A 186 -10.11 19.21 -9.75
N ILE A 187 -9.82 17.91 -9.90
CA ILE A 187 -8.50 17.42 -10.26
C ILE A 187 -8.46 17.28 -11.79
N GLN A 188 -7.83 18.22 -12.49
CA GLN A 188 -7.65 18.15 -13.93
C GLN A 188 -6.26 17.58 -14.25
N PRO A 189 -6.16 16.37 -14.83
CA PRO A 189 -4.86 15.78 -15.17
C PRO A 189 -4.15 16.53 -16.30
N LYS A 190 -4.89 17.25 -17.15
CA LYS A 190 -4.35 18.08 -18.23
C LYS A 190 -5.20 19.36 -18.37
N PRO A 191 -4.59 20.53 -18.64
CA PRO A 191 -5.34 21.75 -18.88
C PRO A 191 -6.08 21.62 -20.21
N THR A 192 -7.37 21.31 -20.17
CA THR A 192 -8.25 21.42 -21.34
C THR A 192 -8.69 22.87 -21.48
N LYS A 193 -8.59 23.43 -22.71
CA LYS A 193 -8.93 24.84 -23.00
C LYS A 193 -10.39 25.20 -22.73
N ASN A 194 -11.28 24.22 -22.60
CA ASN A 194 -12.67 24.45 -22.28
C ASN A 194 -12.84 24.38 -20.76
N ILE A 195 -12.85 25.55 -20.13
CA ILE A 195 -13.23 25.72 -18.73
C ILE A 195 -14.75 25.53 -18.69
N CYS A 196 -15.19 24.30 -18.43
CA CYS A 196 -16.58 24.08 -18.01
C CYS A 196 -16.76 24.78 -16.66
N GLU A 197 -17.84 25.53 -16.48
CA GLU A 197 -18.15 26.10 -15.17
C GLU A 197 -18.17 24.99 -14.10
N PRO A 198 -17.61 25.23 -12.91
CA PRO A 198 -17.51 24.20 -11.89
C PRO A 198 -18.91 23.75 -11.48
N GLU A 199 -19.26 22.50 -11.81
CA GLU A 199 -20.53 21.91 -11.39
C GLU A 199 -20.66 21.99 -9.87
N GLN A 200 -21.82 22.43 -9.39
CA GLN A 200 -22.10 22.52 -7.97
C GLN A 200 -22.63 21.17 -7.48
N TYR A 201 -21.77 20.43 -6.77
CA TYR A 201 -22.15 19.15 -6.17
C TYR A 201 -22.97 19.37 -4.89
N GLN A 202 -23.98 18.54 -4.67
CA GLN A 202 -24.83 18.57 -3.48
C GLN A 202 -24.73 17.24 -2.74
N LEU A 203 -24.71 17.31 -1.40
CA LEU A 203 -24.75 16.15 -0.51
C LEU A 203 -26.09 16.16 0.23
N GLY A 204 -27.10 15.51 -0.36
CA GLY A 204 -28.48 15.63 0.11
C GLY A 204 -29.09 16.96 -0.34
N LYS A 205 -29.41 17.86 0.61
CA LYS A 205 -29.93 19.22 0.31
C LYS A 205 -28.86 20.31 0.46
N ASP A 206 -27.70 19.96 0.99
CA ASP A 206 -26.64 20.91 1.31
C ASP A 206 -25.60 20.96 0.18
N PRO A 207 -25.26 22.14 -0.35
CA PRO A 207 -24.23 22.27 -1.37
C PRO A 207 -22.84 22.02 -0.79
N MET A 208 -22.00 21.30 -1.53
CA MET A 208 -20.61 21.07 -1.15
C MET A 208 -19.76 22.28 -1.58
N PRO A 209 -18.91 22.83 -0.70
CA PRO A 209 -18.00 23.90 -1.07
C PRO A 209 -16.91 23.40 -2.02
N ASN A 210 -16.76 24.11 -3.14
CA ASN A 210 -15.62 23.95 -4.04
C ASN A 210 -14.38 24.56 -3.40
N VAL A 211 -13.37 23.73 -3.10
CA VAL A 211 -12.11 24.16 -2.51
C VAL A 211 -10.94 23.87 -3.44
N THR A 212 -9.89 24.69 -3.36
CA THR A 212 -8.64 24.44 -4.09
C THR A 212 -7.75 23.43 -3.38
N LYS A 213 -7.94 23.21 -2.08
CA LYS A 213 -7.08 22.33 -1.26
C LYS A 213 -7.90 21.56 -0.25
N SER A 214 -7.66 20.25 -0.15
CA SER A 214 -8.23 19.42 0.92
C SER A 214 -7.24 18.35 1.35
N THR A 215 -7.40 17.86 2.56
CA THR A 215 -6.56 16.79 3.10
C THR A 215 -7.38 15.51 3.16
N HIS A 216 -6.93 14.47 2.46
CA HIS A 216 -7.56 13.15 2.48
C HIS A 216 -6.53 12.11 2.92
N LEU A 217 -6.78 11.44 4.05
CA LEU A 217 -5.88 10.45 4.66
C LEU A 217 -4.44 11.00 4.88
N GLY A 218 -4.33 12.28 5.25
CA GLY A 218 -3.05 12.94 5.47
C GLY A 218 -2.31 13.36 4.20
N ILE A 219 -2.88 13.11 3.01
CA ILE A 219 -2.38 13.56 1.71
C ILE A 219 -3.15 14.81 1.30
N ILE A 220 -2.41 15.89 1.03
CA ILE A 220 -2.97 17.13 0.51
C ILE A 220 -3.30 16.94 -0.98
N ARG A 221 -4.53 17.25 -1.37
CA ARG A 221 -4.98 17.25 -2.77
C ARG A 221 -5.17 18.69 -3.22
N THR A 222 -4.62 19.00 -4.39
CA THR A 222 -4.74 20.27 -5.11
C THR A 222 -5.11 19.99 -6.57
N PRO A 223 -5.57 20.98 -7.36
CA PRO A 223 -6.04 20.77 -8.73
C PRO A 223 -4.89 20.38 -9.66
N SER A 224 -3.70 20.94 -9.42
CA SER A 224 -2.47 20.64 -10.16
C SER A 224 -1.62 19.60 -9.42
N MET A 225 -1.07 18.65 -10.18
CA MET A 225 -0.16 17.61 -9.67
C MET A 225 1.15 18.20 -9.14
N ARG A 226 1.67 19.26 -9.75
CA ARG A 226 2.89 19.94 -9.29
C ARG A 226 2.69 20.56 -7.91
N GLN A 227 1.63 21.33 -7.74
CA GLN A 227 1.27 21.93 -6.45
C GLN A 227 0.97 20.87 -5.37
N ASN A 228 0.46 19.70 -5.78
CA ASN A 228 0.18 18.59 -4.89
C ASN A 228 1.49 18.05 -4.30
N ILE A 229 2.48 17.79 -5.16
CA ILE A 229 3.81 17.34 -4.75
C ILE A 229 4.47 18.37 -3.83
N GLU A 230 4.51 19.64 -4.24
CA GLU A 230 5.10 20.73 -3.46
C GLU A 230 4.45 20.85 -2.07
N SER A 231 3.11 20.91 -2.01
CA SER A 231 2.37 21.02 -0.74
C SER A 231 2.58 19.83 0.19
N ASN A 232 2.61 18.61 -0.35
CA ASN A 232 2.83 17.41 0.47
C ASN A 232 4.28 17.34 0.97
N ASN A 233 5.25 17.73 0.14
CA ASN A 233 6.65 17.77 0.55
C ASN A 233 6.86 18.75 1.70
N GLU A 234 6.30 19.95 1.62
CA GLU A 234 6.37 20.94 2.70
C GLU A 234 5.74 20.42 4.00
N GLU A 235 4.55 19.82 3.91
CA GLU A 235 3.86 19.28 5.09
C GLU A 235 4.63 18.11 5.71
N ASN A 236 5.23 17.25 4.88
CA ASN A 236 6.06 16.15 5.35
C ASN A 236 7.35 16.66 6.02
N VAL A 237 8.00 17.69 5.47
CA VAL A 237 9.16 18.34 6.11
C VAL A 237 8.75 18.95 7.46
N LYS A 238 7.59 19.61 7.55
CA LYS A 238 7.06 20.13 8.83
C LYS A 238 6.80 19.03 9.84
N LYS A 239 6.20 17.90 9.42
CA LYS A 239 5.98 16.73 10.28
C LYS A 239 7.30 16.13 10.74
N ALA A 240 8.25 15.91 9.82
CA ALA A 240 9.58 15.40 10.12
C ALA A 240 10.33 16.29 11.13
N ARG A 241 10.30 17.61 10.96
CA ARG A 241 10.89 18.56 11.92
C ARG A 241 10.24 18.47 13.29
N ARG A 242 8.90 18.47 13.36
CA ARG A 242 8.18 18.34 14.65
C ARG A 242 8.52 17.03 15.34
N SER A 243 8.56 15.93 14.61
CA SER A 243 8.97 14.62 15.14
C SER A 243 10.41 14.62 15.62
N ALA A 244 11.33 15.26 14.88
CA ALA A 244 12.73 15.37 15.27
C ALA A 244 12.88 16.16 16.58
N TYR A 245 12.24 17.33 16.69
CA TYR A 245 12.25 18.11 17.93
C TYR A 245 11.60 17.38 19.10
N ALA A 246 10.55 16.59 18.85
CA ALA A 246 9.90 15.79 19.89
C ALA A 246 10.77 14.62 20.38
N LEU A 247 11.53 13.98 19.48
CA LEU A 247 12.36 12.82 19.82
C LEU A 247 13.73 13.20 20.37
N PHE A 248 14.36 14.24 19.83
CA PHE A 248 15.71 14.66 20.21
C PHE A 248 15.69 15.74 21.30
N GLY A 249 14.55 16.38 21.52
CA GLY A 249 14.42 17.51 22.43
C GLY A 249 15.20 18.73 21.94
N SER A 250 15.58 19.62 22.87
CA SER A 250 16.36 20.82 22.57
C SER A 250 17.86 20.57 22.44
N ARG A 251 18.33 19.33 22.65
CA ARG A 251 19.76 18.98 22.69
C ARG A 251 20.05 17.83 21.74
N PHE A 252 20.36 18.17 20.49
CA PHE A 252 20.82 17.19 19.50
C PHE A 252 22.16 16.53 19.89
N HIS A 253 22.99 17.17 20.73
CA HIS A 253 24.29 16.65 21.18
C HIS A 253 24.69 17.33 22.51
N GLY A 254 25.46 16.64 23.37
CA GLY A 254 26.03 17.18 24.63
C GLY A 254 25.99 16.19 25.80
N GLU A 255 26.48 16.59 26.98
CA GLU A 255 26.61 15.73 28.19
C GLU A 255 25.30 15.08 28.67
N ASN A 256 24.14 15.60 28.24
CA ASN A 256 22.81 15.05 28.54
C ASN A 256 21.98 14.74 27.27
N GLY A 257 22.63 14.68 26.11
CA GLY A 257 22.01 14.32 24.84
C GLY A 257 21.93 12.81 24.65
N LEU A 258 21.21 12.38 23.62
CA LEU A 258 21.30 10.99 23.15
C LEU A 258 22.68 10.75 22.54
N ASP A 259 23.20 9.54 22.68
CA ASP A 259 24.42 9.14 22.00
C ASP A 259 24.23 9.20 20.47
N PRO A 260 25.31 9.48 19.70
CA PRO A 260 25.21 9.64 18.24
C PRO A 260 24.59 8.44 17.53
N GLU A 261 24.84 7.22 18.04
CA GLU A 261 24.32 5.99 17.43
C GLU A 261 22.80 5.89 17.60
N SER A 262 22.29 6.15 18.81
CA SER A 262 20.85 6.24 19.09
C SER A 262 20.16 7.34 18.27
N LEU A 263 20.80 8.50 18.10
CA LEU A 263 20.26 9.59 17.26
C LEU A 263 20.11 9.17 15.80
N ILE A 264 21.17 8.57 15.24
CA ILE A 264 21.15 8.05 13.87
C ILE A 264 20.06 6.98 13.73
N HIS A 265 19.94 6.09 14.71
CA HIS A 265 18.91 5.05 14.72
C HIS A 265 17.49 5.67 14.72
N LEU A 266 17.19 6.56 15.66
CA LEU A 266 15.89 7.23 15.75
C LEU A 266 15.57 8.05 14.49
N TYR A 267 16.56 8.74 13.93
CA TYR A 267 16.39 9.47 12.68
C TYR A 267 15.99 8.54 11.53
N LYS A 268 16.72 7.43 11.35
CA LYS A 268 16.44 6.44 10.31
C LYS A 268 15.08 5.75 10.52
N THR A 269 14.69 5.50 11.76
CA THR A 269 13.45 4.77 12.09
C THR A 269 12.20 5.66 12.00
N TYR A 270 12.27 6.91 12.47
CA TYR A 270 11.06 7.73 12.65
C TYR A 270 11.00 8.98 11.78
N ILE A 271 12.14 9.54 11.37
CA ILE A 271 12.19 10.80 10.60
C ILE A 271 12.31 10.53 9.11
N SER A 272 13.26 9.67 8.72
CA SER A 272 13.52 9.32 7.32
C SER A 272 12.29 8.83 6.57
N PRO A 273 11.42 7.94 7.12
CA PRO A 273 10.23 7.48 6.39
C PRO A 273 9.15 8.55 6.18
N VAL A 274 9.18 9.64 6.97
CA VAL A 274 8.21 10.75 6.85
C VAL A 274 8.66 11.72 5.77
N LEU A 275 9.97 11.88 5.59
CA LEU A 275 10.50 12.61 4.45
C LEU A 275 10.19 11.77 3.20
N PRO A 276 9.48 12.32 2.20
CA PRO A 276 9.32 11.61 0.94
C PRO A 276 10.72 11.30 0.41
N PHE A 277 10.86 10.19 -0.31
CA PHE A 277 12.08 9.82 -1.04
C PHE A 277 12.32 10.88 -2.13
N THR A 278 12.69 12.09 -1.74
CA THR A 278 13.38 13.03 -2.59
C THR A 278 14.62 12.27 -3.00
N GLY A 279 14.84 12.02 -4.29
CA GLY A 279 15.95 11.20 -4.80
C GLY A 279 17.38 11.74 -4.51
N TRP A 280 17.55 12.45 -3.41
CA TRP A 280 18.78 12.88 -2.79
C TRP A 280 19.30 11.72 -1.95
N SER A 281 19.99 10.79 -2.61
CA SER A 281 20.92 9.90 -1.92
C SER A 281 22.02 10.77 -1.30
N PHE A 282 22.01 10.88 0.03
CA PHE A 282 23.12 11.40 0.82
C PHE A 282 24.26 10.38 0.87
#